data_AF-A0A957SHN6-F1
#
_entry.id   AF-A0A957SHN6-F1
#
_cell.length_a   1.000
_cell.length_b   1.000
_cell.length_c   1.000
_cell.angle_alpha   90.00
_cell.angle_beta   90.00
_cell.angle_gamma   90.00
#
_symmetry.space_group_name_H-M   'P 1'
#
loop_
_entity.id
_entity.type
_entity.pdbx_description
1 polymer ?
#
loop_
_entity_poly.entity_id
_entity_poly.type
_entity_poly.pdbx_seq_one_letter_code
_entity_poly.pdbx_strand_id
1 'polypeptide(L)'
;MQYEIINSPLHITLLGLRGAINGETVPVVGKRLMDAMWGVIHAHGIKTKGINHWVYLPNSEMFVGVELAAAQSNQVAGLAPLEVSLDRYLRHIHKAPYSELPQVWPQLMADLTQQGETSILPNLEIYGHWHSDETK
;
A
#
# COMPACT_ATOMS: atom_id res chain seq x y z
N MET A 1 -13.65 15.61 -5.78
CA MET A 1 -12.85 14.76 -4.87
C MET A 1 -11.78 15.64 -4.23
N GLN A 2 -11.41 15.45 -2.95
CA GLN A 2 -10.33 16.23 -2.33
C GLN A 2 -9.01 15.45 -2.36
N TYR A 3 -7.96 16.05 -2.90
CA TYR A 3 -6.61 15.50 -2.93
C TYR A 3 -5.57 16.63 -2.88
N GLU A 4 -4.33 16.25 -2.62
CA GLU A 4 -3.17 17.14 -2.52
C GLU A 4 -2.04 16.61 -3.39
N ILE A 5 -1.33 17.48 -4.10
CA ILE A 5 -0.06 17.13 -4.75
C ILE A 5 1.09 17.57 -3.83
N ILE A 6 1.86 16.60 -3.37
CA ILE A 6 2.97 16.79 -2.44
C ILE A 6 4.28 16.75 -3.22
N ASN A 7 5.11 17.79 -3.05
CA ASN A 7 6.41 17.94 -3.72
C ASN A 7 7.60 17.67 -2.79
N SER A 8 7.35 17.03 -1.64
CA SER A 8 8.40 16.58 -0.72
C SER A 8 8.53 15.06 -0.81
N PRO A 9 9.76 14.50 -0.88
CA PRO A 9 9.94 13.06 -0.99
C PRO A 9 9.31 12.28 0.15
N LEU A 10 8.71 11.14 -0.18
CA LEU A 10 8.27 10.12 0.75
C LEU A 10 9.15 8.88 0.58
N HIS A 11 9.80 8.45 1.65
CA HIS A 11 10.59 7.22 1.68
C HIS A 11 10.01 6.28 2.74
N ILE A 12 9.70 5.06 2.33
CA ILE A 12 9.15 4.03 3.20
C ILE A 12 9.91 2.72 2.97
N THR A 13 10.40 2.14 4.05
CA THR A 13 10.94 0.79 4.06
C THR A 13 9.90 -0.16 4.60
N LEU A 14 9.49 -1.12 3.78
CA LEU A 14 8.52 -2.14 4.12
C LEU A 14 9.17 -3.51 4.23
N LEU A 15 8.66 -4.34 5.15
CA LEU A 15 8.95 -5.78 5.18
C LEU A 15 7.65 -6.54 4.85
N GLY A 16 7.72 -7.48 3.91
CA GLY A 16 6.49 -8.05 3.38
C GLY A 16 6.65 -9.15 2.33
N LEU A 17 5.59 -9.34 1.55
CA LEU A 17 5.47 -10.36 0.52
C LEU A 17 5.05 -9.74 -0.81
N ARG A 18 5.61 -10.27 -1.90
CA ARG A 18 5.20 -9.96 -3.27
C ARG A 18 4.32 -11.06 -3.84
N GLY A 19 3.36 -10.70 -4.67
CA GLY A 19 2.61 -11.65 -5.49
C GLY A 19 2.13 -11.04 -6.80
N ALA A 20 1.98 -11.88 -7.80
CA ALA A 20 1.39 -11.49 -9.08
C ALA A 20 -0.13 -11.50 -8.98
N ILE A 21 -0.79 -10.55 -9.65
CA ILE A 21 -2.25 -10.42 -9.67
C ILE A 21 -2.87 -11.48 -10.60
N ASN A 22 -2.18 -11.90 -11.68
CA ASN A 22 -2.47 -13.09 -12.51
C ASN A 22 -3.96 -13.36 -12.86
N GLY A 23 -4.74 -12.31 -13.15
CA GLY A 23 -6.16 -12.45 -13.48
C GLY A 23 -7.10 -12.67 -12.28
N GLU A 24 -6.56 -12.77 -11.07
CA GLU A 24 -7.31 -12.61 -9.82
C GLU A 24 -7.59 -11.12 -9.56
N THR A 25 -8.51 -10.84 -8.63
CA THR A 25 -8.78 -9.47 -8.20
C THR A 25 -7.74 -9.01 -7.19
N VAL A 26 -7.38 -7.73 -7.24
CA VAL A 26 -6.46 -7.09 -6.27
C VAL A 26 -6.82 -7.40 -4.82
N PRO A 27 -8.09 -7.29 -4.36
CA PRO A 27 -8.44 -7.56 -2.96
C PRO A 27 -8.17 -9.01 -2.55
N VAL A 28 -8.36 -9.98 -3.46
CA VAL A 28 -8.11 -11.40 -3.18
C VAL A 28 -6.61 -11.65 -2.97
N VAL A 29 -5.78 -11.16 -3.89
CA VAL A 29 -4.33 -11.34 -3.81
C VAL A 29 -3.76 -10.58 -2.62
N GLY A 30 -4.17 -9.33 -2.42
CA GLY A 30 -3.74 -8.50 -1.31
C GLY A 30 -4.06 -9.12 0.05
N LYS A 31 -5.29 -9.60 0.24
CA LYS A 31 -5.69 -10.29 1.48
C LYS A 31 -4.85 -11.55 1.72
N ARG A 32 -4.65 -12.38 0.70
CA ARG A 32 -3.84 -13.61 0.81
C ARG A 32 -2.39 -13.31 1.21
N LEU A 33 -1.76 -12.33 0.56
CA LEU A 33 -0.41 -11.91 0.90
C LEU A 33 -0.34 -11.31 2.31
N MET A 34 -1.33 -10.49 2.69
CA MET A 34 -1.43 -9.90 4.02
C MET A 34 -1.53 -10.96 5.11
N ASP A 35 -2.45 -11.92 4.97
CA ASP A 35 -2.66 -13.01 5.94
C ASP A 35 -1.37 -13.84 6.11
N ALA A 36 -0.70 -14.17 5.00
CA ALA A 36 0.57 -14.90 5.02
C ALA A 36 1.69 -14.10 5.68
N MET A 37 1.83 -12.82 5.35
CA MET A 37 2.81 -11.91 5.93
C MET A 37 2.63 -11.80 7.45
N TRP A 38 1.41 -11.58 7.92
CA TRP A 38 1.12 -11.52 9.36
C TRP A 38 1.37 -12.84 10.08
N GLY A 39 1.12 -13.97 9.41
CA GLY A 39 1.52 -15.29 9.92
C GLY A 39 3.03 -15.36 10.23
N VAL A 40 3.87 -14.88 9.31
CA VAL A 40 5.33 -14.85 9.51
C VAL A 40 5.73 -13.83 10.59
N ILE A 41 5.14 -12.63 10.58
CA ILE A 41 5.39 -11.57 11.57
C ILE A 41 5.13 -12.07 12.99
N HIS A 42 3.96 -12.70 13.21
CA HIS A 42 3.59 -13.21 14.52
C HIS A 42 4.46 -14.39 14.94
N ALA A 43 4.76 -15.32 14.03
CA ALA A 43 5.60 -16.48 14.33
C ALA A 43 7.02 -16.09 14.77
N HIS A 44 7.56 -14.98 14.24
CA HIS A 44 8.91 -14.51 14.55
C HIS A 44 8.94 -13.38 15.59
N GLY A 45 7.79 -12.94 16.11
CA GLY A 45 7.72 -11.86 17.10
C GLY A 45 8.28 -10.52 16.60
N ILE A 46 8.17 -10.25 15.29
CA ILE A 46 8.69 -9.02 14.67
C ILE A 46 7.89 -7.82 15.18
N LYS A 47 8.57 -6.77 15.65
CA LYS A 47 7.86 -5.54 16.08
C LYS A 47 7.69 -4.59 14.91
N THR A 48 6.44 -4.29 14.59
CA THR A 48 6.04 -3.45 13.46
C THR A 48 5.26 -2.23 13.96
N LYS A 49 5.07 -1.22 13.11
CA LYS A 49 4.18 -0.08 13.42
C LYS A 49 2.69 -0.46 13.34
N GLY A 50 2.37 -1.66 12.87
CA GLY A 50 0.98 -2.12 12.73
C GLY A 50 0.22 -1.54 11.54
N ILE A 51 0.87 -0.80 10.63
CA ILE A 51 0.26 -0.13 9.49
C ILE A 51 0.53 -0.96 8.23
N ASN A 52 -0.54 -1.47 7.60
CA ASN A 52 -0.44 -2.23 6.36
C ASN A 52 -0.28 -1.28 5.17
N HIS A 53 0.55 -1.69 4.22
CA HIS A 53 0.79 -1.01 2.97
C HIS A 53 0.57 -1.98 1.82
N TRP A 54 -0.22 -1.58 0.83
CA TRP A 54 -0.31 -2.27 -0.46
C TRP A 54 0.37 -1.40 -1.51
N VAL A 55 1.38 -1.97 -2.15
CA VAL A 55 2.18 -1.32 -3.19
C VAL A 55 1.87 -1.99 -4.52
N TYR A 56 1.35 -1.22 -5.46
CA TYR A 56 1.09 -1.68 -6.82
C TYR A 56 2.34 -1.45 -7.65
N LEU A 57 2.91 -2.54 -8.16
CA LEU A 57 4.17 -2.56 -8.89
C LEU A 57 3.94 -2.75 -10.39
N PRO A 58 4.95 -2.50 -11.23
CA PRO A 58 4.91 -2.86 -12.65
C PRO A 58 4.61 -4.35 -12.87
N ASN A 59 4.23 -4.71 -14.09
CA ASN A 59 3.99 -6.11 -14.53
C ASN A 59 2.85 -6.82 -13.78
N SER A 60 1.84 -6.08 -13.32
CA SER A 60 0.70 -6.64 -12.59
C SER A 60 1.13 -7.38 -11.32
N GLU A 61 2.17 -6.88 -10.65
CA GLU A 61 2.60 -7.35 -9.33
C GLU A 61 2.06 -6.42 -8.24
N MET A 62 1.88 -6.98 -7.05
CA MET A 62 1.66 -6.20 -5.85
C MET A 62 2.58 -6.68 -4.72
N PHE A 63 2.88 -5.77 -3.82
CA PHE A 63 3.59 -6.05 -2.59
C PHE A 63 2.73 -5.64 -1.41
N VAL A 64 2.61 -6.52 -0.42
CA VAL A 64 1.96 -6.21 0.86
C VAL A 64 3.03 -6.20 1.94
N GLY A 65 3.11 -5.10 2.68
CA GLY A 65 4.15 -4.90 3.67
C GLY A 65 3.71 -4.08 4.87
N VAL A 66 4.57 -4.07 5.89
CA VAL A 66 4.43 -3.24 7.08
C VAL A 66 5.76 -2.54 7.38
N GLU A 67 5.67 -1.38 8.02
CA GLU A 67 6.84 -0.70 8.55
C GLU A 67 7.31 -1.33 9.86
N LEU A 68 8.62 -1.41 10.07
CA LEU A 68 9.21 -1.88 11.32
C LEU A 68 9.21 -0.77 12.39
N ALA A 69 9.02 -1.14 13.66
CA ALA A 69 8.94 -0.18 14.77
C ALA A 69 10.31 0.39 15.22
N ALA A 70 11.42 -0.18 14.73
CA ALA A 70 12.79 0.25 14.99
C ALA A 70 13.72 -0.29 13.88
N ALA A 71 15.01 0.06 13.92
CA ALA A 71 16.06 -0.48 13.06
C ALA A 71 16.35 -1.97 13.38
N GLN A 72 15.37 -2.83 13.16
CA GLN A 72 15.55 -4.28 13.15
C GLN A 72 16.19 -4.69 11.83
N SER A 73 16.89 -5.82 11.84
CA SER A 73 17.37 -6.40 10.60
C SER A 73 16.19 -6.67 9.67
N ASN A 74 16.25 -6.14 8.46
CA ASN A 74 15.26 -6.39 7.40
C ASN A 74 15.34 -7.82 6.83
N GLN A 75 16.18 -8.69 7.44
CA GLN A 75 16.34 -10.07 7.02
C GLN A 75 15.54 -10.99 7.94
N VAL A 76 14.29 -11.24 7.54
CA VAL A 76 13.44 -12.24 8.17
C VAL A 76 13.15 -13.32 7.14
N ALA A 77 13.41 -14.57 7.50
CA ALA A 77 13.16 -15.69 6.62
C ALA A 77 11.68 -15.70 6.17
N GLY A 78 11.46 -15.75 4.86
CA GLY A 78 10.12 -15.74 4.28
C GLY A 78 9.52 -14.36 4.04
N LEU A 79 10.18 -13.26 4.41
CA LEU A 79 9.77 -11.89 4.06
C LEU A 79 10.89 -11.18 3.30
N ALA A 80 10.53 -10.28 2.40
CA ALA A 80 11.45 -9.47 1.63
C ALA A 80 11.29 -7.99 2.00
N PRO A 81 12.37 -7.21 2.03
CA PRO A 81 12.27 -5.76 2.10
C PRO A 81 11.81 -5.16 0.76
N LEU A 82 11.09 -4.04 0.84
CA LEU A 82 10.81 -3.16 -0.29
C LEU A 82 11.03 -1.71 0.12
N GLU A 83 11.90 -1.02 -0.60
CA GLU A 83 12.05 0.44 -0.50
C GLU A 83 11.10 1.11 -1.49
N VAL A 84 10.24 1.99 -0.98
CA VAL A 84 9.35 2.82 -1.78
C VAL A 84 9.81 4.27 -1.66
N SER A 85 10.10 4.89 -2.80
CA SER A 85 10.49 6.30 -2.89
C SER A 85 9.56 7.01 -3.86
N LEU A 86 8.87 8.04 -3.38
CA LEU A 86 8.02 8.92 -4.19
C LEU A 86 8.52 10.36 -4.06
N ASP A 87 9.18 10.89 -5.09
CA ASP A 87 9.73 12.26 -5.06
C ASP A 87 8.62 13.32 -5.07
N ARG A 88 7.54 13.03 -5.78
CA ARG A 88 6.33 13.84 -5.90
C ARG A 88 5.14 12.90 -6.04
N TYR A 89 4.07 13.14 -5.29
CA TYR A 89 2.92 12.23 -5.28
C TYR A 89 1.61 12.95 -5.02
N LEU A 90 0.53 12.39 -5.56
CA LEU A 90 -0.83 12.76 -5.16
C LEU A 90 -1.20 11.97 -3.91
N ARG A 91 -1.77 12.67 -2.92
CA ARG A 91 -2.36 12.07 -1.72
C ARG A 91 -3.86 12.30 -1.71
N HIS A 92 -4.61 11.21 -1.59
CA HIS A 92 -6.03 11.21 -1.31
C HIS A 92 -6.30 10.40 -0.04
N ILE A 93 -7.12 10.93 0.87
CA ILE A 93 -7.57 10.20 2.06
C ILE A 93 -8.99 9.73 1.79
N HIS A 94 -9.14 8.41 1.62
CA HIS A 94 -10.45 7.77 1.48
C HIS A 94 -11.02 7.47 2.87
N LYS A 95 -12.22 8.00 3.16
CA LYS A 95 -12.98 7.75 4.41
C LYS A 95 -14.37 7.25 4.07
N ALA A 96 -14.44 6.06 3.52
CA ALA A 96 -15.69 5.39 3.16
C ALA A 96 -15.43 3.88 3.05
N PRO A 97 -16.47 3.05 2.81
CA PRO A 97 -16.31 1.62 2.60
C PRO A 97 -15.25 1.31 1.54
N TYR A 98 -14.47 0.27 1.80
CA TYR A 98 -13.42 -0.18 0.87
C TYR A 98 -13.99 -0.54 -0.52
N SER A 99 -15.25 -1.00 -0.56
CA SER A 99 -15.98 -1.34 -1.79
C SER A 99 -16.18 -0.16 -2.75
N GLU A 100 -16.01 1.09 -2.30
CA GLU A 100 -16.13 2.28 -3.13
C GLU A 100 -14.83 2.68 -3.83
N LEU A 101 -13.67 2.18 -3.38
CA LEU A 101 -12.36 2.48 -3.98
C LEU A 101 -12.27 2.23 -5.49
N PRO A 102 -12.88 1.17 -6.07
CA PRO A 102 -12.88 0.97 -7.52
C PRO A 102 -13.50 2.12 -8.32
N GLN A 103 -14.34 2.95 -7.69
CA GLN A 103 -14.92 4.15 -8.32
C GLN A 103 -14.05 5.39 -8.08
N VAL A 104 -13.38 5.45 -6.94
CA VAL A 104 -12.51 6.57 -6.54
C VAL A 104 -11.27 6.67 -7.42
N TRP A 105 -10.60 5.53 -7.66
CA TRP A 105 -9.35 5.48 -8.41
C TRP A 105 -9.46 6.05 -9.85
N PRO A 106 -10.43 5.63 -10.68
CA PRO A 106 -10.59 6.19 -12.02
C PRO A 106 -10.83 7.71 -12.00
N GLN A 107 -11.59 8.21 -11.02
CA GLN A 107 -11.86 9.65 -10.91
C GLN A 107 -10.59 10.43 -10.57
N LEU A 108 -9.77 9.97 -9.63
CA LEU A 108 -8.47 10.60 -9.31
C LEU A 108 -7.56 10.67 -10.53
N MET A 109 -7.48 9.59 -11.31
CA MET A 109 -6.65 9.54 -12.51
C MET A 109 -7.16 10.47 -13.62
N ALA A 110 -8.49 10.56 -13.78
CA ALA A 110 -9.10 11.52 -14.71
C ALA A 110 -8.80 12.97 -14.30
N ASP A 111 -8.94 13.32 -13.01
CA ASP A 111 -8.65 14.65 -12.48
C ASP A 111 -7.17 15.03 -12.70
N LEU A 112 -6.23 14.11 -12.43
CA LEU A 112 -4.80 14.31 -12.72
C LEU A 112 -4.54 14.56 -14.21
N THR A 113 -5.14 13.74 -15.07
CA THR A 113 -4.95 13.85 -16.52
C THR A 113 -5.46 15.20 -17.05
N GLN A 114 -6.59 15.70 -16.52
CA GLN A 114 -7.13 17.02 -16.86
C GLN A 114 -6.20 18.17 -16.45
N GLN A 115 -5.39 17.97 -15.40
CA GLN A 115 -4.37 18.93 -14.96
C GLN A 115 -3.06 18.83 -15.74
N GLY A 116 -2.96 17.92 -16.72
CA GLY A 116 -1.74 17.66 -17.48
C GLY A 116 -0.71 16.82 -16.73
N GLU A 117 -1.12 16.17 -15.64
CA GLU A 117 -0.26 15.29 -14.85
C GLU A 117 -0.35 13.84 -15.36
N THR A 118 0.71 13.06 -15.13
CA THR A 118 0.75 11.63 -15.45
C THR A 118 1.15 10.83 -14.21
N SER A 119 0.32 9.87 -13.81
CA SER A 119 0.65 8.96 -12.72
C SER A 119 1.62 7.88 -13.21
N ILE A 120 2.67 7.63 -12.45
CA ILE A 120 3.62 6.53 -12.67
C ILE A 120 3.59 5.57 -11.47
N LEU A 121 4.09 4.35 -11.69
CA LEU A 121 4.22 3.37 -10.62
C LEU A 121 5.49 3.63 -9.77
N PRO A 122 5.49 3.23 -8.49
CA PRO A 122 4.44 2.49 -7.80
C PRO A 122 3.28 3.37 -7.30
N ASN A 123 2.07 2.80 -7.27
CA ASN A 123 0.97 3.36 -6.48
C ASN A 123 0.97 2.75 -5.08
N LEU A 124 0.56 3.51 -4.08
CA LEU A 124 0.60 3.10 -2.68
C LEU A 124 -0.75 3.33 -2.00
N GLU A 125 -1.25 2.29 -1.33
CA GLU A 125 -2.35 2.38 -0.39
C GLU A 125 -1.82 2.12 1.03
N ILE A 126 -2.13 3.04 1.95
CA ILE A 126 -1.76 2.93 3.36
C ILE A 126 -3.03 2.76 4.18
N TYR A 127 -3.14 1.61 4.84
CA TYR A 127 -4.31 1.29 5.66
C TYR A 127 -4.10 1.84 7.07
N GLY A 128 -4.88 2.86 7.41
CA GLY A 128 -4.94 3.39 8.77
C GLY A 128 -5.45 2.35 9.78
N HIS A 129 -5.60 2.77 11.03
CA HIS A 129 -6.17 1.89 12.06
C HIS A 129 -7.57 1.46 11.64
N TRP A 130 -7.78 0.14 11.56
CA TRP A 130 -9.12 -0.41 11.36
C TRP A 130 -10.02 0.05 12.50
N HIS A 131 -11.11 0.72 12.14
CA HIS A 131 -12.19 1.05 13.05
C HIS A 131 -13.43 0.29 12.59
N SER A 132 -14.21 -0.24 13.51
CA SER A 132 -15.48 -0.92 13.18
C SER A 132 -16.56 0.04 12.65
N ASP A 133 -16.24 1.32 12.53
CA ASP A 133 -17.12 2.41 12.09
C ASP A 133 -16.46 3.00 10.85
N GLU A 134 -16.97 2.64 9.67
CA GLU A 134 -16.38 3.01 8.36
C GLU A 134 -16.47 4.51 8.05
N THR A 135 -17.08 5.30 8.96
CA THR A 135 -17.21 6.76 8.84
C THR A 135 -16.20 7.55 9.68
N LYS A 136 -15.33 6.89 10.46
CA LYS A 136 -14.41 7.51 11.42
C LYS A 136 -12.94 7.46 11.02
#